data_AF-A0A8T5GJL6-F1
#
_entry.id   AF-A0A8T5GJL6-F1
#
_cell.length_a   1.000
_cell.length_b   1.000
_cell.length_c   1.000
_cell.angle_alpha   90.00
_cell.angle_beta   90.00
_cell.angle_gamma   90.00
#
_symmetry.space_group_name_H-M   'P 1'
#
loop_
_entity.id
_entity.type
_entity.pdbx_description
1 polymer ?
#
loop_
_entity_poly.entity_id
_entity_poly.type
_entity_poly.pdbx_seq_one_letter_code
_entity_poly.pdbx_strand_id
1 'polypeptide(L)' 'MTAYPPAWYGLWFMVALCGVTTWYLRNFTERFQATKISALLGTASMITLLAWTWTDF' A
#
# COMPACT_ATOMS: atom_id res chain seq x y z
N MET A 1 4.92 10.48 -22.85
CA MET A 1 4.47 9.72 -21.66
C MET A 1 5.72 9.43 -20.85
N THR A 2 5.84 9.99 -19.65
CA THR A 2 6.94 9.68 -18.73
C THR A 2 6.78 8.22 -18.30
N ALA A 3 7.68 7.35 -18.78
CA ALA A 3 7.68 5.94 -18.43
C ALA A 3 8.25 5.80 -17.01
N TYR A 4 7.39 5.59 -16.02
CA TYR A 4 7.84 5.32 -14.66
C TYR A 4 8.46 3.92 -14.55
N PRO A 5 9.42 3.72 -13.64
CA PRO A 5 10.04 2.43 -13.41
C PRO A 5 9.00 1.34 -13.12
N PRO A 6 9.20 0.08 -13.57
CA PRO A 6 8.27 -1.02 -13.31
C PRO A 6 7.96 -1.22 -11.82
N ALA A 7 8.93 -0.95 -10.95
CA ALA A 7 8.78 -1.04 -9.50
C ALA A 7 7.78 -0.02 -8.92
N TRP A 8 7.54 1.11 -9.59
CA TRP A 8 6.52 2.09 -9.18
C TRP A 8 5.10 1.51 -9.28
N TYR A 9 4.82 0.79 -10.37
CA TYR A 9 3.56 0.05 -10.53
C TYR A 9 3.42 -1.10 -9.52
N GLY A 10 4.52 -1.75 -9.16
CA GLY A 10 4.55 -2.77 -8.11
C GLY A 10 4.16 -2.23 -6.74
N LEU A 11 4.62 -1.02 -6.39
CA LEU A 11 4.22 -0.34 -5.14
C LEU A 11 2.73 0.01 -5.15
N TRP A 12 2.20 0.48 -6.29
CA TRP A 12 0.76 0.74 -6.44
C TRP A 12 -0.09 -0.51 -6.20
N PHE A 13 0.34 -1.64 -6.76
CA PHE A 13 -0.32 -2.91 -6.54
C PHE A 13 -0.27 -3.33 -5.06
N MET A 14 0.87 -3.15 -4.39
CA MET A 14 1.01 -3.42 -2.95
C MET A 14 0.11 -2.53 -2.08
N VAL A 15 0.00 -1.24 -2.42
CA VAL A 15 -0.91 -0.30 -1.73
C VAL A 15 -2.35 -0.75 -1.90
N ALA A 16 -2.77 -1.09 -3.12
CA ALA A 16 -4.12 -1.59 -3.40
C ALA A 16 -4.40 -2.91 -2.66
N LEU A 17 -3.45 -3.84 -2.67
CA LEU A 17 -3.57 -5.13 -1.99
C LEU A 17 -3.66 -4.98 -0.46
N CYS A 18 -2.87 -4.07 0.13
CA CYS A 18 -3.00 -3.72 1.55
C CYS A 18 -4.36 -3.08 1.87
N GLY A 19 -4.84 -2.16 1.04
CA GLY A 19 -6.17 -1.56 1.22
C GLY A 19 -7.30 -2.60 1.22
N VAL A 20 -7.29 -3.52 0.24
CA VAL A 20 -8.29 -4.60 0.13
C VAL A 20 -8.17 -5.59 1.29
N THR A 21 -6.96 -5.97 1.69
CA THR A 21 -6.77 -6.87 2.84
C THR A 21 -7.19 -6.22 4.15
N THR A 22 -6.89 -4.94 4.40
CA THR A 22 -7.39 -4.22 5.58
C THR A 22 -8.92 -4.12 5.58
N TRP A 23 -9.55 -3.87 4.43
CA TRP A 23 -11.01 -3.87 4.31
C TRP A 23 -11.60 -5.25 4.58
N TYR A 24 -11.04 -6.31 3.98
CA TYR A 24 -11.48 -7.69 4.17
C TYR A 24 -11.34 -8.15 5.63
N LEU A 25 -10.19 -7.90 6.24
CA LEU A 25 -9.94 -8.22 7.64
C LEU A 25 -10.87 -7.45 8.58
N ARG A 26 -11.25 -6.22 8.25
CA ARG A 26 -12.19 -5.43 9.07
C ARG A 26 -13.64 -5.88 8.89
N ASN A 27 -14.03 -6.31 7.69
CA ASN A 27 -15.42 -6.65 7.38
C ASN A 27 -15.79 -8.10 7.75
N PHE A 28 -14.85 -9.04 7.60
CA PHE A 28 -15.10 -10.48 7.75
C PHE A 28 -14.43 -11.11 8.98
N THR A 29 -13.71 -10.34 9.79
CA THR A 29 -12.89 -10.90 10.88
C THR A 29 -12.75 -9.91 12.05
N GLU A 30 -12.75 -10.37 13.30
CA GLU A 30 -12.53 -9.53 14.51
C GLU A 30 -11.04 -9.44 14.92
N ARG A 31 -10.11 -9.85 14.05
CA ARG A 31 -8.66 -9.90 14.33
C ARG A 31 -8.04 -8.51 14.19
N PHE A 32 -8.32 -7.64 15.16
CA PHE A 32 -7.78 -6.27 15.26
C PHE A 32 -6.27 -6.16 15.05
N GLN A 33 -5.50 -7.13 15.56
CA GLN A 33 -4.03 -7.17 15.41
C GLN A 33 -3.58 -7.29 13.95
N ALA A 34 -4.20 -8.19 13.18
CA ALA A 34 -3.84 -8.40 11.78
C ALA A 34 -4.34 -7.25 10.88
N THR A 35 -5.47 -6.63 11.23
CA THR A 35 -5.95 -5.39 10.60
C THR A 35 -4.95 -4.25 10.81
N LYS A 36 -4.37 -4.14 12.01
CA LYS A 36 -3.39 -3.09 12.33
C LYS A 36 -2.09 -3.26 11.54
N ILE A 37 -1.59 -4.49 11.38
CA ILE A 37 -0.38 -4.79 10.60
C ILE A 37 -0.60 -4.52 9.11
N SER A 38 -1.73 -4.96 8.53
CA SER A 38 -2.06 -4.69 7.12
C SER A 38 -2.20 -3.19 6.83
N ALA A 39 -2.85 -2.45 7.73
CA ALA A 39 -2.96 -1.00 7.62
C ALA A 39 -1.58 -0.31 7.69
N LEU A 40 -0.69 -0.77 8.57
CA LEU A 40 0.68 -0.25 8.69
C LEU A 40 1.51 -0.52 7.43
N LEU A 41 1.45 -1.74 6.87
CA LEU A 41 2.14 -2.05 5.61
C LEU A 41 1.60 -1.22 4.44
N GLY A 42 0.28 -1.03 4.35
CA GLY A 42 -0.34 -0.18 3.34
C GLY A 42 0.08 1.28 3.45
N THR A 43 0.17 1.79 4.67
CA THR A 43 0.60 3.16 4.92
C THR A 43 2.09 3.35 4.62
N ALA A 44 2.94 2.39 5.01
CA ALA A 44 4.37 2.43 4.71
C ALA A 44 4.64 2.39 3.20
N SER A 45 3.96 1.49 2.47
CA SER A 45 4.08 1.41 1.00
C SER A 45 3.60 2.70 0.32
N MET A 46 2.52 3.32 0.80
CA MET A 46 2.02 4.58 0.27
C MET A 46 2.97 5.76 0.53
N ILE A 47 3.61 5.81 1.70
CA ILE A 47 4.64 6.81 2.03
C ILE A 47 5.88 6.62 1.14
N THR A 48 6.34 5.38 0.95
CA THR A 48 7.47 5.09 0.05
C THR A 48 7.18 5.52 -1.38
N LEU A 49 5.97 5.27 -1.87
CA LEU A 49 5.54 5.69 -3.21
C LEU A 49 5.54 7.21 -3.33
N LEU A 50 5.03 7.92 -2.31
CA LEU A 50 4.98 9.38 -2.28
C LEU A 50 6.39 10.00 -2.20
N ALA A 51 7.25 9.47 -1.34
CA ALA A 51 8.65 9.91 -1.22
C ALA A 51 9.41 9.69 -2.54
N TRP A 52 9.24 8.53 -3.16
CA TRP A 52 9.89 8.24 -4.43
C TRP A 52 9.39 9.16 -5.54
N THR A 53 8.07 9.37 -5.62
CA THR A 53 7.48 10.29 -6.60
C THR A 53 7.99 11.71 -6.38
N TRP A 54 8.22 12.15 -5.14
CA TRP A 54 8.79 13.48 -4.86
C TRP A 54 10.27 13.60 -5.22
N THR A 55 11.08 12.55 -5.03
CA THR A 55 12.51 12.56 -5.41
C THR A 55 12.77 12.41 -6.91
N ASP A 56 11.85 11.78 -7.65
CA ASP A 56 11.96 11.57 -9.10
C ASP A 56 11.32 12.72 -9.92
N PHE A 57 10.64 13.67 -9.27
CA PHE A 57 10.07 14.90 -9.85
C PHE A 57 10.95 16.12 -9.60
#